data_AF-A0A1Z8V261-F1
#
_entry.id   AF-A0A1Z8V261-F1
#
_cell.length_a   1.000
_cell.length_b   1.000
_cell.length_c   1.000
_cell.angle_alpha   90.00
_cell.angle_beta   90.00
_cell.angle_gamma   90.00
#
_symmetry.space_group_name_H-M   'P 1'
#
loop_
_entity.id
_entity.type
_entity.pdbx_description
1 polymer ?
#
loop_
_entity_poly.entity_id
_entity_poly.type
_entity_poly.pdbx_seq_one_letter_code
_entity_poly.pdbx_strand_id
1 'polypeptide(L)'
;MKIEPDHFEVLRKIQKKPEASQRQLAEELGFSLGKLNYCLKALQEKGLVKLKNFQKKTNKINYLQYIITPRGIAERTKLTINFMRRKMKEYDELKKELEKNK
;
A
#
# COMPACT_ATOMS: atom_id res chain seq x y z
N MET A 1 -5.27 -12.20 -9.34
CA MET A 1 -4.74 -12.13 -7.97
C MET A 1 -5.54 -11.08 -7.20
N LYS A 2 -6.29 -11.45 -6.15
CA LYS A 2 -6.98 -10.46 -5.30
C LYS A 2 -5.95 -9.84 -4.36
N ILE A 3 -5.76 -8.52 -4.46
CA ILE A 3 -4.98 -7.74 -3.49
C ILE A 3 -6.00 -7.19 -2.50
N GLU A 4 -5.85 -7.56 -1.24
CA GLU A 4 -6.70 -7.05 -0.16
C GLU A 4 -6.51 -5.54 0.02
N PRO A 5 -7.53 -4.80 0.49
CA PRO A 5 -7.42 -3.35 0.74
C PRO A 5 -6.19 -2.99 1.59
N ASP A 6 -5.89 -3.81 2.60
CA ASP A 6 -4.75 -3.63 3.50
C ASP A 6 -3.40 -3.68 2.75
N HIS A 7 -3.25 -4.59 1.79
CA HIS A 7 -2.04 -4.69 0.97
C HIS A 7 -1.84 -3.46 0.08
N PHE A 8 -2.93 -2.88 -0.43
CA PHE A 8 -2.86 -1.65 -1.22
C PHE A 8 -2.40 -0.47 -0.37
N GLU A 9 -2.94 -0.31 0.84
CA GLU A 9 -2.54 0.78 1.74
C GLU A 9 -1.10 0.62 2.23
N VAL A 10 -0.63 -0.61 2.48
CA VAL A 10 0.78 -0.89 2.77
C VAL A 10 1.68 -0.45 1.60
N LEU A 11 1.35 -0.84 0.35
CA LEU A 11 2.10 -0.41 -0.83
C LEU A 11 2.07 1.12 -1.00
N ARG A 12 0.94 1.78 -0.73
CA ARG A 12 0.85 3.24 -0.80
C ARG A 12 1.75 3.90 0.25
N LYS A 13 1.79 3.36 1.47
CA LYS A 13 2.57 3.92 2.56
C LYS A 13 4.07 3.78 2.36
N ILE A 14 4.52 2.60 1.93
CA ILE A 14 5.93 2.33 1.62
C ILE A 14 6.45 3.30 0.54
N GLN A 15 5.64 3.64 -0.47
CA GLN A 15 6.09 4.60 -1.49
C GLN A 15 6.24 6.02 -0.92
N LYS A 16 5.32 6.43 -0.05
CA LYS A 16 5.31 7.80 0.49
C LYS A 16 6.42 8.05 1.51
N LYS A 17 6.78 7.01 2.27
CA LYS A 17 7.77 7.08 3.35
C LYS A 17 8.65 5.83 3.34
N PRO A 18 9.55 5.68 2.36
CA PRO A 18 10.40 4.48 2.26
C PRO A 18 11.34 4.31 3.46
N GLU A 19 11.67 5.38 4.19
CA GLU A 19 12.49 5.34 5.40
C GLU A 19 11.73 4.97 6.68
N ALA A 20 10.41 4.81 6.62
CA ALA A 20 9.62 4.42 7.78
C ALA A 20 9.99 3.00 8.24
N SER A 21 10.22 2.85 9.55
CA SER A 21 10.37 1.54 10.17
C SER A 21 9.05 0.75 10.12
N GLN A 22 9.15 -0.57 10.29
CA GLN A 22 7.98 -1.43 10.37
C GLN A 22 7.01 -0.99 11.49
N ARG A 23 7.49 -0.54 12.65
CA ARG A 23 6.61 -0.05 13.73
C ARG A 23 5.89 1.23 13.35
N GLN A 24 6.59 2.19 12.75
CA GLN A 24 5.96 3.45 12.28
C GLN A 24 4.93 3.19 11.19
N LEU A 25 5.22 2.27 10.25
CA LEU A 25 4.25 1.86 9.24
C LEU A 25 3.00 1.23 9.87
N ALA A 26 3.17 0.41 10.91
CA ALA A 26 2.04 -0.25 11.58
C ALA A 26 1.16 0.77 12.29
N GLU A 27 1.76 1.69 13.04
CA GLU A 27 1.07 2.77 13.74
C GLU A 27 0.31 3.68 12.77
N GLU A 28 0.95 4.14 11.70
CA GLU A 28 0.31 5.02 10.71
C GLU A 28 -0.80 4.34 9.89
N LEU A 29 -0.82 3.01 9.84
CA LEU A 29 -1.87 2.21 9.19
C LEU A 29 -2.94 1.71 10.18
N GLY A 30 -2.76 1.93 11.48
CA GLY A 30 -3.63 1.38 12.52
C GLY A 30 -3.55 -0.16 12.61
N PHE A 31 -2.43 -0.75 12.22
CA PHE A 31 -2.21 -2.20 12.23
C PHE A 31 -1.48 -2.62 13.49
N SER A 32 -1.73 -3.85 13.94
CA SER A 32 -0.78 -4.52 14.84
C SER A 32 0.52 -4.80 14.09
N LEU A 33 1.65 -4.86 14.81
CA LEU A 33 2.95 -5.19 14.21
C LEU A 33 2.91 -6.55 13.47
N GLY A 34 2.18 -7.53 14.03
CA GLY A 34 1.98 -8.84 13.43
C GLY A 34 1.19 -8.77 12.12
N LYS A 35 0.10 -7.99 12.08
CA LYS A 35 -0.70 -7.78 10.86
C LYS A 35 0.12 -7.14 9.76
N LEU A 36 0.90 -6.09 10.08
CA LEU A 36 1.79 -5.49 9.10
C LEU A 36 2.85 -6.50 8.60
N ASN A 37 3.45 -7.28 9.50
CA ASN A 37 4.42 -8.30 9.12
C ASN A 37 3.83 -9.35 8.16
N TYR A 38 2.60 -9.78 8.43
CA TYR A 38 1.85 -10.67 7.54
C TYR A 38 1.69 -10.05 6.15
N CYS A 39 1.24 -8.80 6.06
CA CYS A 39 1.08 -8.10 4.78
C CYS A 39 2.42 -7.95 4.03
N LEU A 40 3.50 -7.59 4.75
CA LEU A 40 4.82 -7.41 4.15
C LEU A 40 5.38 -8.71 3.59
N LYS A 41 5.24 -9.83 4.31
CA LYS A 41 5.63 -11.16 3.81
C LYS A 41 4.83 -11.54 2.57
N ALA A 42 3.52 -11.38 2.61
CA ALA A 42 2.67 -11.66 1.45
C ALA A 42 3.04 -10.79 0.23
N LEU A 43 3.33 -9.49 0.43
CA LEU A 43 3.78 -8.60 -0.64
C LEU A 43 5.17 -8.96 -1.17
N GLN A 44 6.06 -9.45 -0.31
CA GLN A 44 7.40 -9.92 -0.69
C GLN A 44 7.34 -11.23 -1.48
N GLU A 45 6.56 -12.20 -1.05
CA GLU A 45 6.30 -13.46 -1.77
C GLU A 45 5.72 -13.20 -3.17
N LYS A 46 4.87 -12.17 -3.29
CA LYS A 46 4.31 -11.73 -4.59
C LYS A 46 5.31 -10.92 -5.44
N GLY A 47 6.49 -10.61 -4.91
CA GLY A 47 7.53 -9.82 -5.57
C GLY A 47 7.15 -8.34 -5.74
N LEU A 48 6.22 -7.82 -4.95
CA LEU A 48 5.75 -6.43 -5.01
C LEU A 48 6.57 -5.50 -4.12
N VAL A 49 7.17 -6.05 -3.06
CA VAL A 49 8.05 -5.33 -2.12
C VAL A 49 9.36 -6.10 -1.96
N LYS A 50 10.45 -5.38 -1.77
CA LYS A 50 11.75 -5.93 -1.34
C LYS A 50 12.24 -5.21 -0.10
N LEU A 51 12.96 -5.94 0.75
CA LEU A 51 13.74 -5.39 1.85
C LEU A 51 15.10 -4.90 1.33
N LYS A 52 15.48 -3.69 1.71
CA LYS A 52 16.79 -3.11 1.42
C LYS A 52 17.69 -3.29 2.64
N ASN A 53 18.60 -4.26 2.58
CA ASN A 53 19.57 -4.51 3.65
C ASN A 53 20.75 -3.55 3.52
N PHE A 54 20.85 -2.57 4.42
CA PHE A 54 22.07 -1.79 4.60
C PHE A 54 22.90 -2.39 5.74
N GLN A 55 23.70 -3.41 5.43
CA GLN A 55 24.67 -3.99 6.37
C GLN A 55 25.83 -3.03 6.76
N LYS A 56 25.78 -1.74 6.38
CA LYS A 56 26.89 -0.78 6.48
C LYS A 56 26.60 0.49 7.29
N LYS A 57 25.55 0.54 8.13
CA LYS A 57 25.44 1.63 9.13
C LYS A 57 25.93 1.12 10.49
N THR A 58 27.02 1.72 10.94
CA THR A 58 27.73 1.49 12.22
C THR A 58 26.87 1.67 13.47
N ASN A 59 25.68 2.29 13.34
CA ASN A 59 24.69 2.36 14.41
C ASN A 59 23.60 1.31 14.18
N LYS A 60 23.72 0.20 14.93
CA LYS A 60 22.81 -0.95 15.02
C LYS A 60 21.39 -0.56 15.46
N ILE A 61 20.63 0.14 14.64
CA ILE A 61 19.20 0.34 14.85
C ILE A 61 18.48 -0.10 13.57
N ASN A 62 17.42 -0.89 13.78
CA ASN A 62 16.68 -1.75 12.85
C ASN A 62 15.97 -1.02 11.69
N TYR A 63 16.69 -0.26 10.86
CA TYR A 63 16.12 0.40 9.70
C TYR A 63 16.03 -0.58 8.52
N LEU A 64 15.07 -1.51 8.61
CA LEU A 64 14.60 -2.29 7.47
C LEU A 64 13.81 -1.35 6.56
N GLN A 65 14.44 -0.85 5.51
CA GLN A 65 13.79 -0.02 4.50
C GLN A 65 13.10 -0.93 3.47
N TYR A 66 11.80 -0.75 3.30
CA TYR A 66 11.02 -1.44 2.29
C TYR A 66 11.01 -0.62 1.00
N ILE A 67 11.25 -1.28 -0.13
CA ILE A 67 11.16 -0.66 -1.45
C ILE A 67 10.13 -1.38 -2.31
N ILE A 68 9.36 -0.62 -3.07
CA ILE A 68 8.40 -1.19 -4.01
C ILE A 68 9.14 -1.57 -5.29
N THR A 69 8.89 -2.77 -5.79
CA THR A 69 9.46 -3.22 -7.06
C THR A 69 8.73 -2.57 -8.25
N PRO A 70 9.30 -2.56 -9.46
CA PRO A 70 8.56 -2.11 -10.65
C PRO A 70 7.22 -2.83 -10.82
N ARG A 71 7.17 -4.12 -10.51
CA ARG A 71 5.93 -4.91 -10.48
C ARG A 71 4.94 -4.41 -9.43
N GLY A 72 5.41 -4.10 -8.22
CA GLY A 72 4.60 -3.50 -7.16
C GLY A 72 4.02 -2.14 -7.54
N ILE A 73 4.79 -1.31 -8.25
CA ILE A 73 4.32 -0.03 -8.78
C ILE A 73 3.19 -0.27 -9.79
N ALA A 74 3.40 -1.16 -10.76
CA ALA A 74 2.40 -1.48 -11.78
C ALA A 74 1.09 -1.99 -11.18
N GLU A 75 1.16 -2.94 -10.24
CA GLU A 75 -0.03 -3.47 -9.55
C GLU A 75 -0.78 -2.40 -8.76
N ARG A 76 -0.06 -1.57 -8.01
CA ARG A 76 -0.68 -0.48 -7.24
C ARG A 76 -1.33 0.55 -8.16
N THR A 77 -0.71 0.89 -9.28
CA THR A 77 -1.29 1.79 -10.28
C THR A 77 -2.57 1.22 -10.86
N LYS A 78 -2.57 -0.08 -11.21
CA LYS A 78 -3.78 -0.78 -11.69
C LYS A 78 -4.92 -0.72 -10.68
N LEU A 79 -4.62 -0.98 -9.40
CA LEU A 79 -5.61 -0.87 -8.32
C LEU A 79 -6.16 0.56 -8.17
N THR A 80 -5.29 1.56 -8.26
CA THR A 80 -5.67 2.98 -8.18
C THR A 80 -6.62 3.35 -9.30
N ILE A 81 -6.31 2.96 -10.54
CA ILE A 81 -7.17 3.21 -11.70
C ILE A 81 -8.53 2.53 -11.53
N ASN A 82 -8.55 1.29 -11.07
CA ASN A 82 -9.81 0.56 -10.84
C ASN A 82 -10.67 1.23 -9.75
N PHE A 83 -10.05 1.72 -8.67
CA PHE A 83 -10.75 2.48 -7.64
C PHE A 83 -11.35 3.77 -8.20
N MET A 84 -10.57 4.55 -8.96
CA MET A 84 -11.05 5.79 -9.57
C MET A 84 -12.23 5.56 -10.52
N ARG A 85 -12.15 4.52 -11.37
CA ARG A 85 -13.27 4.15 -12.26
C ARG A 85 -14.56 3.88 -11.50
N ARG A 86 -14.48 3.15 -10.38
CA ARG A 86 -15.63 2.89 -9.52
C ARG A 86 -16.20 4.19 -8.93
N LYS A 87 -15.33 5.08 -8.42
CA LYS A 87 -15.75 6.37 -7.85
C LYS A 87 -16.39 7.31 -8.87
N MET A 88 -15.89 7.32 -10.09
CA MET A 88 -16.52 8.09 -11.18
C MET A 88 -17.92 7.57 -11.50
N LYS A 89 -18.09 6.24 -11.56
CA LYS A 89 -19.41 5.62 -11.79
C LYS A 89 -20.39 5.94 -10.66
N GLU A 90 -19.95 5.81 -9.40
CA GLU A 90 -20.75 6.16 -8.21
C GLU A 90 -21.17 7.64 -8.25
N TYR A 91 -20.26 8.54 -8.64
CA TYR A 91 -20.57 9.97 -8.81
C TYR A 91 -21.60 10.21 -9.91
N ASP A 92 -21.45 9.58 -11.08
CA ASP A 92 -22.39 9.73 -12.19
C ASP A 92 -23.79 9.21 -11.83
N GLU A 93 -23.88 8.13 -11.04
CA GLU A 93 -25.14 7.58 -10.53
C GLU A 93 -25.82 8.55 -9.56
N LEU A 94 -25.08 9.06 -8.57
CA LEU A 94 -25.58 10.07 -7.62
C LEU A 94 -26.06 11.34 -8.33
N LYS A 95 -25.32 11.79 -9.35
CA LYS A 95 -25.72 12.96 -10.15
C LYS A 95 -27.04 12.72 -10.88
N LYS A 96 -27.22 11.55 -11.48
CA LYS A 96 -28.49 11.18 -12.15
C LYS A 96 -29.66 11.10 -11.17
N GLU A 97 -29.42 10.62 -9.95
CA GLU A 97 -30.46 10.61 -8.90
C GLU A 97 -30.88 12.02 -8.49
N LEU A 98 -29.92 12.95 -8.36
CA LEU A 98 -30.22 14.35 -8.06
C LEU A 98 -31.00 15.05 -9.19
N GLU A 99 -30.70 14.72 -10.45
CA GLU A 99 -31.41 15.26 -11.61
C GLU A 99 -32.83 14.69 -11.75
N LYS A 100 -33.07 13.44 -11.35
CA LYS A 100 -34.41 12.81 -11.37
C LYS A 100 -35.35 13.25 -10.24
N ASN A 101 -34.79 13.71 -9.12
CA ASN A 101 -35.54 14.20 -7.96
C ASN A 101 -35.79 15.73 -8.00
N LYS A 102 -35.53 16.37 -9.15
CA LYS A 102 -35.92 17.75 -9.46
C LYS A 102 -37.13 17.75 -10.38
#